data_AF-A0A7C1IDP8-F1
#
_entry.id   AF-A0A7C1IDP8-F1
#
_cell.length_a   1.000
_cell.length_b   1.000
_cell.length_c   1.000
_cell.angle_alpha   90.00
_cell.angle_beta   90.00
_cell.angle_gamma   90.00
#
_symmetry.space_group_name_H-M   'P 1'
#
loop_
_entity.id
_entity.type
_entity.pdbx_description
1 polymer ?
#
loop_
_entity_poly.entity_id
_entity_poly.type
_entity_poly.pdbx_seq_one_letter_code
_entity_poly.pdbx_strand_id
1 'polypeptide(L)'
;ERKDGRNLIEVARAAGYKVVFSRDQLAALNSGPAVGLFADDGMTTYAPEPMLDEMTRVAIGLLSKKADWFAPEPRFFMMIESSQIDWAGHANDTDNTIRQTLLFDLAVKEALDFAERDTNTLVVVTADHETGGLLIKADRREPTADWNSGGHTAGDVPIYAFGPGSSLFMGTHDIADIPKIIARLLNFNNFPTPLKAARPVLQPAGQ
;
A
#
# COMPACT_ATOMS: atom_id res chain seq x y z
N GLU A 1 -13.10 16.39 13.28
CA GLU A 1 -13.95 16.98 12.22
C GLU A 1 -13.12 17.86 11.29
N ARG A 2 -13.49 17.94 10.00
CA ARG A 2 -12.77 18.77 9.02
C ARG A 2 -13.16 20.25 9.16
N LYS A 3 -12.19 21.15 8.95
CA LYS A 3 -12.37 22.61 9.04
C LYS A 3 -13.14 23.23 7.87
N ASP A 4 -13.35 22.47 6.79
CA ASP A 4 -14.03 22.92 5.57
C ASP A 4 -15.53 22.61 5.56
N GLY A 5 -16.07 22.02 6.63
CA GLY A 5 -17.49 21.66 6.76
C GLY A 5 -17.95 20.54 5.80
N ARG A 6 -17.03 19.93 5.05
CA ARG A 6 -17.37 18.89 4.07
C ARG A 6 -17.42 17.52 4.73
N ASN A 7 -18.48 16.76 4.41
CA ASN A 7 -18.54 15.34 4.69
C ASN A 7 -18.13 14.54 3.44
N LEU A 8 -16.89 14.03 3.42
CA LEU A 8 -16.38 13.28 2.27
C LEU A 8 -16.97 11.87 2.14
N ILE A 9 -17.53 11.31 3.23
CA ILE A 9 -18.28 10.05 3.19
C ILE A 9 -19.53 10.24 2.33
N GLU A 10 -20.26 11.34 2.52
CA GLU A 10 -21.45 11.64 1.72
C GLU A 10 -21.09 11.95 0.25
N VAL A 11 -19.95 12.62 0.02
CA VAL A 11 -19.44 12.83 -1.35
C VAL A 11 -19.14 11.49 -2.03
N ALA A 12 -18.50 10.54 -1.33
CA ALA A 12 -18.21 9.22 -1.88
C ALA A 12 -19.50 8.42 -2.18
N ARG A 13 -20.47 8.43 -1.26
CA ARG A 13 -21.78 7.79 -1.46
C ARG A 13 -22.52 8.38 -2.66
N ALA A 14 -22.55 9.70 -2.79
CA ALA A 14 -23.16 10.38 -3.93
C ALA A 14 -22.46 10.05 -5.26
N ALA A 15 -21.15 9.74 -5.24
CA ALA A 15 -20.40 9.27 -6.39
C ALA A 15 -20.55 7.75 -6.66
N GLY A 16 -21.42 7.06 -5.93
CA GLY A 16 -21.73 5.63 -6.13
C GLY A 16 -20.78 4.66 -5.40
N TYR A 17 -19.94 5.14 -4.49
CA TYR A 17 -19.11 4.26 -3.67
C TYR A 17 -19.93 3.62 -2.56
N LYS A 18 -19.75 2.32 -2.37
CA LYS A 18 -20.15 1.66 -1.12
C LYS A 18 -19.18 2.08 -0.03
N VAL A 19 -19.67 2.60 1.08
CA VAL A 19 -18.83 2.99 2.22
C VAL A 19 -19.06 2.04 3.38
N VAL A 20 -17.99 1.38 3.82
CA VAL A 20 -18.01 0.35 4.88
C VAL A 20 -17.06 0.74 6.02
N PHE A 21 -17.43 0.34 7.25
CA PHE A 21 -16.76 0.74 8.49
C PHE A 21 -16.39 -0.43 9.40
N SER A 22 -16.70 -1.68 9.02
CA SER A 22 -16.37 -2.85 9.82
C SER A 22 -15.85 -4.01 8.99
N ARG A 23 -15.18 -4.95 9.65
CA ARG A 23 -14.72 -6.21 9.06
C ARG A 23 -15.86 -6.99 8.41
N ASP A 24 -17.01 -7.08 9.06
CA ASP A 24 -18.19 -7.77 8.51
C ASP A 24 -18.74 -7.08 7.26
N GLN A 25 -18.80 -5.75 7.26
CA GLN A 25 -19.24 -4.98 6.09
C GLN A 25 -18.24 -5.11 4.94
N LEU A 26 -16.94 -5.13 5.22
CA LEU A 26 -15.88 -5.42 4.24
C LEU A 26 -16.08 -6.82 3.64
N ALA A 27 -16.27 -7.85 4.49
CA ALA A 27 -16.47 -9.22 4.05
C ALA A 27 -17.73 -9.42 3.20
N ALA A 28 -18.76 -8.58 3.41
CA ALA A 28 -19.99 -8.59 2.62
C ALA A 28 -19.88 -7.87 1.26
N LEU A 29 -18.77 -7.19 0.95
CA LEU A 29 -18.58 -6.51 -0.33
C LEU A 29 -18.44 -7.51 -1.48
N ASN A 30 -19.29 -7.35 -2.49
CA ASN A 30 -19.30 -8.16 -3.71
C ASN A 30 -19.17 -7.36 -5.02
N SER A 31 -19.20 -6.04 -4.94
CA SER A 31 -18.98 -5.13 -6.07
C SER A 31 -18.51 -3.76 -5.58
N GLY A 32 -17.72 -3.09 -6.42
CA GLY A 32 -17.24 -1.73 -6.20
C GLY A 32 -17.93 -0.69 -7.10
N PRO A 33 -17.48 0.57 -7.05
CA PRO A 33 -16.36 1.06 -6.25
C PRO A 33 -16.71 1.11 -4.75
N ALA A 34 -15.70 1.01 -3.88
CA ALA A 34 -15.89 0.98 -2.44
C ALA A 34 -14.82 1.81 -1.71
N VAL A 35 -15.19 2.35 -0.55
CA VAL A 35 -14.29 2.99 0.43
C VAL A 35 -14.47 2.27 1.76
N GLY A 36 -13.39 1.74 2.31
CA GLY A 36 -13.35 1.18 3.66
C GLY A 36 -12.66 2.15 4.62
N LEU A 37 -13.31 2.49 5.74
CA LEU A 37 -12.77 3.35 6.79
C LEU A 37 -12.98 2.65 8.13
N PHE A 38 -11.95 1.99 8.66
CA PHE A 38 -12.11 1.04 9.78
C PHE A 38 -11.67 1.59 11.14
N ALA A 39 -11.06 2.77 11.16
CA ALA A 39 -10.67 3.49 12.36
C ALA A 39 -10.71 5.02 12.09
N ASP A 40 -10.77 5.83 13.14
CA ASP A 40 -10.72 7.30 13.04
C ASP A 40 -9.30 7.81 12.70
N ASP A 41 -8.28 7.03 13.04
CA ASP A 41 -6.86 7.27 12.75
C ASP A 41 -6.23 5.95 12.25
N GLY A 42 -4.98 5.64 12.63
CA GLY A 42 -4.37 4.34 12.40
C GLY A 42 -5.21 3.20 12.97
N MET A 43 -5.42 2.17 12.15
CA MET A 43 -6.00 0.90 12.58
C MET A 43 -5.16 0.28 13.71
N THR A 44 -5.77 -0.32 14.71
CA THR A 44 -5.02 -1.05 15.75
C THR A 44 -4.39 -2.34 15.23
N THR A 45 -4.86 -2.86 14.10
CA THR A 45 -4.49 -4.18 13.54
C THR A 45 -4.88 -5.36 14.43
N TYR A 46 -5.85 -5.18 15.32
CA TYR A 46 -6.43 -6.24 16.13
C TYR A 46 -7.92 -6.39 15.82
N ALA A 47 -8.47 -7.55 16.16
CA ALA A 47 -9.92 -7.72 16.15
C ALA A 47 -10.59 -6.66 17.06
N PRO A 48 -11.73 -6.08 16.65
CA PRO A 48 -12.61 -6.51 15.56
C PRO A 48 -12.32 -5.89 14.18
N GLU A 49 -11.24 -5.13 14.00
CA GLU A 49 -10.88 -4.55 12.71
C GLU A 49 -10.52 -5.63 11.67
N PRO A 50 -10.70 -5.36 10.37
CA PRO A 50 -10.18 -6.25 9.34
C PRO A 50 -8.66 -6.22 9.30
N MET A 51 -8.05 -7.38 9.05
CA MET A 51 -6.61 -7.49 8.87
C MET A 51 -6.20 -7.10 7.44
N LEU A 52 -4.92 -6.78 7.23
CA LEU A 52 -4.41 -6.29 5.94
C LEU A 52 -4.56 -7.34 4.81
N ASP A 53 -4.37 -8.62 5.13
CA ASP A 53 -4.60 -9.74 4.23
C ASP A 53 -6.08 -9.87 3.82
N GLU A 54 -7.01 -9.63 4.75
CA GLU A 54 -8.44 -9.64 4.45
C GLU A 54 -8.83 -8.49 3.52
N MET A 55 -8.33 -7.28 3.79
CA MET A 55 -8.51 -6.12 2.91
C MET A 55 -7.92 -6.38 1.52
N THR A 56 -6.73 -6.98 1.47
CA THR A 56 -6.03 -7.34 0.23
C THR A 56 -6.86 -8.34 -0.59
N ARG A 57 -7.30 -9.43 0.02
CA ARG A 57 -8.11 -10.47 -0.63
C ARG A 57 -9.44 -9.91 -1.16
N VAL A 58 -10.12 -9.06 -0.39
CA VAL A 58 -11.36 -8.41 -0.83
C VAL A 58 -11.10 -7.45 -2.00
N ALA A 59 -10.05 -6.63 -1.91
CA ALA A 59 -9.68 -5.70 -2.98
C ALA A 59 -9.35 -6.44 -4.29
N ILE A 60 -8.54 -7.50 -4.24
CA ILE A 60 -8.26 -8.38 -5.39
C ILE A 60 -9.57 -8.93 -5.98
N GLY A 61 -10.48 -9.43 -5.13
CA GLY A 61 -11.76 -9.98 -5.57
C GLY A 61 -12.71 -8.98 -6.23
N LEU A 62 -12.65 -7.70 -5.84
CA LEU A 62 -13.42 -6.61 -6.45
C LEU A 62 -12.79 -6.12 -7.76
N LEU A 63 -11.46 -5.98 -7.79
CA LEU A 63 -10.72 -5.40 -8.90
C LEU A 63 -10.54 -6.37 -10.07
N SER A 64 -10.30 -7.67 -9.79
CA SER A 64 -10.09 -8.70 -10.83
C SER A 64 -11.32 -8.95 -11.71
N LYS A 65 -12.52 -8.59 -11.26
CA LYS A 65 -13.78 -8.81 -12.00
C LYS A 65 -14.17 -7.63 -12.89
N LYS A 66 -13.52 -6.48 -12.76
CA LYS A 66 -13.97 -5.24 -13.39
C LYS A 66 -13.29 -5.01 -14.74
N ALA A 67 -14.03 -5.27 -15.83
CA ALA A 67 -13.74 -4.64 -17.12
C ALA A 67 -14.07 -3.14 -17.02
N ASP A 68 -13.35 -2.28 -17.74
CA ASP A 68 -13.67 -0.84 -17.94
C ASP A 68 -13.11 0.19 -16.93
N TRP A 69 -12.01 -0.08 -16.20
CA TRP A 69 -11.39 0.98 -15.39
C TRP A 69 -10.55 1.96 -16.23
N PHE A 70 -9.56 1.44 -16.97
CA PHE A 70 -8.67 2.21 -17.84
C PHE A 70 -8.20 1.39 -19.05
N ALA A 71 -8.80 0.22 -19.27
CA ALA A 71 -8.43 -0.68 -20.35
C ALA A 71 -9.66 -1.50 -20.79
N PRO A 72 -9.64 -1.99 -22.05
CA PRO A 72 -10.74 -2.76 -22.63
C PRO A 72 -10.89 -4.17 -22.03
N GLU A 73 -9.87 -4.69 -21.35
CA GLU A 73 -9.88 -5.98 -20.65
C GLU A 73 -9.71 -5.76 -19.14
N PRO A 74 -10.29 -6.63 -18.28
CA PRO A 74 -10.11 -6.54 -16.83
C PRO A 74 -8.64 -6.48 -16.45
N ARG A 75 -8.22 -5.34 -15.90
CA ARG A 75 -6.89 -5.13 -15.30
C ARG A 75 -6.99 -4.08 -14.24
N PHE A 76 -6.06 -4.13 -13.30
CA PHE A 76 -5.99 -3.16 -12.23
C PHE A 76 -4.55 -2.86 -11.85
N PHE A 77 -4.37 -1.73 -11.19
CA PHE A 77 -3.20 -1.42 -10.39
C PHE A 77 -3.65 -1.37 -8.94
N MET A 78 -2.86 -1.94 -8.04
CA MET A 78 -3.16 -2.00 -6.61
C MET A 78 -1.89 -1.73 -5.83
N MET A 79 -2.02 -0.92 -4.78
CA MET A 79 -0.97 -0.62 -3.82
C MET A 79 -1.46 -1.06 -2.45
N ILE A 80 -0.63 -1.81 -1.74
CA ILE A 80 -0.88 -2.31 -0.39
C ILE A 80 0.24 -1.77 0.48
N GLU A 81 -0.11 -1.18 1.62
CA GLU A 81 0.83 -0.57 2.54
C GLU A 81 0.66 -1.16 3.94
N SER A 82 1.78 -1.48 4.59
CA SER A 82 1.85 -1.82 6.01
C SER A 82 2.66 -0.75 6.76
N SER A 83 2.06 0.43 6.92
CA SER A 83 2.75 1.62 7.46
C SER A 83 3.15 1.49 8.92
N GLN A 84 2.55 0.56 9.69
CA GLN A 84 2.87 0.41 11.11
C GLN A 84 4.20 -0.29 11.38
N ILE A 85 4.84 -0.86 10.35
CA ILE A 85 6.24 -1.30 10.46
C ILE A 85 7.13 -0.08 10.78
N ASP A 86 6.89 1.05 10.11
CA ASP A 86 7.60 2.31 10.35
C ASP A 86 7.33 2.85 11.77
N TRP A 87 6.06 2.83 12.21
CA TRP A 87 5.70 3.29 13.56
C TRP A 87 6.37 2.47 14.66
N ALA A 88 6.44 1.15 14.48
CA ALA A 88 7.16 0.26 15.39
C ALA A 88 8.68 0.53 15.37
N GLY A 89 9.24 0.80 14.19
CA GLY A 89 10.64 1.21 14.03
C GLY A 89 10.96 2.54 14.73
N HIS A 90 10.10 3.55 14.59
CA HIS A 90 10.23 4.82 15.32
C HIS A 90 10.18 4.65 16.84
N ALA A 91 9.38 3.68 17.31
CA ALA A 91 9.24 3.34 18.72
C ALA A 91 10.36 2.41 19.24
N ASN A 92 11.24 1.90 18.37
CA ASN A 92 12.21 0.86 18.68
C ASN A 92 11.56 -0.39 19.32
N ASP A 93 10.34 -0.70 18.86
CA ASP A 93 9.53 -1.81 19.36
C ASP A 93 9.77 -3.05 18.50
N THR A 94 10.66 -3.91 18.98
CA THR A 94 11.07 -5.15 18.29
C THR A 94 9.90 -6.08 18.04
N ASP A 95 9.05 -6.29 19.06
CA ASP A 95 7.94 -7.24 18.98
C ASP A 95 6.89 -6.77 17.98
N ASN A 96 6.56 -5.47 18.01
CA ASN A 96 5.64 -4.91 17.02
C ASN A 96 6.26 -4.81 15.63
N THR A 97 7.56 -4.56 15.49
CA THR A 97 8.23 -4.57 14.18
C THR A 97 8.11 -5.95 13.53
N ILE A 98 8.39 -7.02 14.29
CA ILE A 98 8.23 -8.41 13.84
C ILE A 98 6.76 -8.67 13.50
N ARG A 99 5.84 -8.32 14.40
CA ARG A 99 4.40 -8.57 14.21
C ARG A 99 3.86 -7.88 12.95
N GLN A 100 4.15 -6.59 12.76
CA GLN A 100 3.67 -5.83 11.60
C GLN A 100 4.29 -6.34 10.29
N THR A 101 5.54 -6.80 10.33
CA THR A 101 6.18 -7.48 9.19
C THR A 101 5.47 -8.79 8.86
N LEU A 102 5.12 -9.61 9.86
CA LEU A 102 4.36 -10.85 9.66
C LEU A 102 2.94 -10.59 9.12
N LEU A 103 2.27 -9.52 9.58
CA LEU A 103 0.97 -9.13 9.04
C LEU A 103 1.06 -8.68 7.58
N PHE A 104 2.14 -7.98 7.21
CA PHE A 104 2.40 -7.64 5.81
C PHE A 104 2.68 -8.87 4.96
N ASP A 105 3.43 -9.84 5.50
CA ASP A 105 3.73 -11.12 4.81
C ASP A 105 2.43 -11.89 4.46
N LEU A 106 1.42 -11.87 5.33
CA LEU A 106 0.09 -12.44 5.01
C LEU A 106 -0.58 -11.73 3.82
N ALA A 107 -0.46 -10.41 3.71
CA ALA A 107 -0.98 -9.66 2.58
C ALA A 107 -0.18 -9.92 1.29
N VAL A 108 1.15 -10.03 1.39
CA VAL A 108 2.02 -10.46 0.28
C VAL A 108 1.63 -11.85 -0.19
N LYS A 109 1.35 -12.78 0.73
CA LYS A 109 0.86 -14.12 0.40
C LYS A 109 -0.42 -14.07 -0.42
N GLU A 110 -1.43 -13.28 -0.04
CA GLU A 110 -2.68 -13.15 -0.81
C GLU A 110 -2.42 -12.63 -2.24
N ALA A 111 -1.50 -11.68 -2.41
CA ALA A 111 -1.11 -11.15 -3.71
C ALA A 111 -0.36 -12.20 -4.57
N LEU A 112 0.57 -12.96 -3.98
CA LEU A 112 1.31 -14.02 -4.67
C LEU A 112 0.38 -15.19 -5.06
N ASP A 113 -0.48 -15.64 -4.15
CA ASP A 113 -1.47 -16.70 -4.43
C ASP A 113 -2.40 -16.29 -5.58
N PHE A 114 -2.77 -15.01 -5.68
CA PHE A 114 -3.51 -14.50 -6.84
C PHE A 114 -2.65 -14.50 -8.10
N ALA A 115 -1.43 -13.98 -8.04
CA ALA A 115 -0.55 -13.86 -9.20
C ALA A 115 -0.14 -15.22 -9.81
N GLU A 116 0.07 -16.23 -8.97
CA GLU A 116 0.32 -17.61 -9.40
C GLU A 116 -0.85 -18.20 -10.19
N ARG A 117 -2.09 -17.89 -9.78
CA ARG A 117 -3.31 -18.36 -10.46
C ARG A 117 -3.62 -17.59 -11.73
N ASP A 118 -3.45 -16.27 -11.70
CA ASP A 118 -3.78 -15.38 -12.82
C ASP A 118 -2.70 -15.43 -13.92
N THR A 119 -1.44 -15.69 -13.56
CA THR A 119 -0.25 -15.76 -14.45
C THR A 119 0.09 -14.50 -15.24
N ASN A 120 -0.81 -13.50 -15.29
CA ASN A 120 -0.63 -12.21 -15.95
C ASN A 120 -0.43 -11.05 -14.97
N THR A 121 -0.22 -11.37 -13.69
CA THR A 121 -0.07 -10.39 -12.61
C THR A 121 1.39 -10.28 -12.20
N LEU A 122 1.90 -9.04 -12.16
CA LEU A 122 3.18 -8.69 -11.56
C LEU A 122 2.94 -8.24 -10.11
N VAL A 123 3.67 -8.83 -9.17
CA VAL A 123 3.75 -8.40 -7.78
C VAL A 123 5.14 -7.81 -7.55
N VAL A 124 5.20 -6.60 -6.99
CA VAL A 124 6.44 -5.94 -6.55
C VAL A 124 6.29 -5.59 -5.07
N VAL A 125 7.25 -6.02 -4.26
CA VAL A 125 7.32 -5.75 -2.82
C VAL A 125 8.61 -4.98 -2.55
N THR A 126 8.49 -3.82 -1.91
CA THR A 126 9.62 -2.97 -1.51
C THR A 126 9.23 -2.19 -0.26
N ALA A 127 10.21 -1.53 0.36
CA ALA A 127 9.97 -0.44 1.30
C ALA A 127 10.23 0.92 0.64
N ASP A 128 9.76 1.97 1.28
CA ASP A 128 10.05 3.37 0.97
C ASP A 128 11.33 3.85 1.67
N HIS A 129 11.59 3.37 2.89
CA HIS A 129 12.84 3.53 3.63
C HIS A 129 12.98 2.47 4.76
N GLU A 130 14.14 2.46 5.43
CA GLU A 130 14.34 1.78 6.71
C GLU A 130 14.08 2.76 7.87
N THR A 131 13.62 2.26 9.01
CA THR A 131 13.35 3.07 10.21
C THR A 131 13.91 2.43 11.48
N GLY A 132 14.58 3.24 12.30
CA GLY A 132 15.11 2.87 13.62
C GLY A 132 16.53 2.30 13.59
N GLY A 133 17.01 1.88 12.42
CA GLY A 133 18.33 1.28 12.24
C GLY A 133 18.48 0.01 13.07
N LEU A 134 17.55 -0.91 12.85
CA LEU A 134 17.47 -2.18 13.56
C LEU A 134 18.73 -3.03 13.31
N LEU A 135 19.33 -3.52 14.39
CA LEU A 135 20.50 -4.37 14.39
C LEU A 135 20.18 -5.67 15.13
N ILE A 136 20.41 -6.81 14.47
CA ILE A 136 20.31 -8.11 15.13
C ILE A 136 21.70 -8.53 15.61
N LYS A 137 21.89 -8.59 16.92
CA LYS A 137 23.08 -9.18 17.53
C LYS A 137 22.88 -10.70 17.59
N ALA A 138 23.59 -11.38 16.70
CA ALA A 138 23.58 -12.84 16.65
C ALA A 138 24.38 -13.43 17.82
N ASP A 139 23.69 -13.84 18.89
CA ASP A 139 24.16 -14.89 19.80
C ASP A 139 23.59 -16.23 19.34
N ARG A 140 24.37 -17.32 19.44
CA ARG A 140 24.02 -18.66 18.94
C ARG A 140 22.82 -19.28 19.65
N ARG A 141 22.32 -18.68 20.73
CA ARG A 141 21.21 -19.20 21.54
C ARG A 141 20.04 -18.22 21.64
N GLU A 142 20.31 -16.93 21.77
CA GLU A 142 19.29 -15.90 21.98
C GLU A 142 19.64 -14.63 21.20
N PRO A 143 19.22 -14.50 19.92
CA PRO A 143 19.44 -13.27 19.17
C PRO A 143 18.71 -12.11 19.87
N THR A 144 19.37 -10.96 19.94
CA THR A 144 18.82 -9.73 20.51
C THR A 144 18.74 -8.63 19.45
N ALA A 145 17.78 -7.73 19.61
CA ALA A 145 17.58 -6.57 18.77
C ALA A 145 18.12 -5.31 19.47
N ASP A 146 18.86 -4.50 18.73
CA ASP A 146 19.28 -3.16 19.12
C ASP A 146 18.89 -2.16 18.05
N TRP A 147 18.82 -0.89 18.45
CA TRP A 147 18.37 0.20 17.60
C TRP A 147 19.38 1.34 17.65
N ASN A 148 19.68 1.94 16.50
CA ASN A 148 20.69 3.00 16.40
C ASN A 148 20.08 4.41 16.27
N SER A 149 18.77 4.49 16.03
CA SER A 149 18.01 5.71 15.76
C SER A 149 16.58 5.56 16.29
N GLY A 150 15.81 6.65 16.24
CA GLY A 150 14.35 6.63 16.35
C GLY A 150 13.70 7.29 15.13
N GLY A 151 14.43 7.37 14.02
CA GLY A 151 14.02 7.98 12.76
C GLY A 151 14.45 7.12 11.57
N HIS A 152 14.14 7.59 10.37
CA HIS A 152 14.49 6.88 9.14
C HIS A 152 16.02 6.79 8.97
N THR A 153 16.50 5.75 8.31
CA THR A 153 17.90 5.62 7.91
C THR A 153 18.05 5.54 6.39
N ALA A 154 19.28 5.71 5.91
CA ALA A 154 19.62 5.71 4.49
C ALA A 154 20.08 4.34 3.98
N GLY A 155 19.74 3.26 4.68
CA GLY A 155 20.03 1.91 4.22
C GLY A 155 19.26 1.59 2.94
N ASP A 156 19.91 0.89 2.01
CA ASP A 156 19.23 0.38 0.81
C ASP A 156 18.11 -0.58 1.24
N VAL A 157 16.94 -0.45 0.58
CA VAL A 157 15.78 -1.31 0.81
C VAL A 157 15.69 -2.39 -0.26
N PRO A 158 15.26 -3.62 0.09
CA PRO A 158 15.14 -4.69 -0.88
C PRO A 158 13.93 -4.49 -1.79
N ILE A 159 14.08 -4.91 -3.05
CA ILE A 159 12.97 -5.02 -4.01
C ILE A 159 12.83 -6.50 -4.37
N TYR A 160 11.64 -7.04 -4.18
CA TYR A 160 11.25 -8.39 -4.62
C TYR A 160 10.20 -8.27 -5.72
N ALA A 161 10.30 -9.08 -6.77
CA ALA A 161 9.33 -9.07 -7.85
C ALA A 161 8.99 -10.50 -8.32
N PHE A 162 7.71 -10.74 -8.61
CA PHE A 162 7.18 -12.02 -9.08
C PHE A 162 6.20 -11.82 -10.22
N GLY A 163 6.21 -12.71 -11.22
CA GLY A 163 5.31 -12.65 -12.38
C GLY A 163 5.92 -11.94 -13.61
N PRO A 164 5.10 -11.63 -14.64
CA PRO A 164 5.58 -11.06 -15.89
C PRO A 164 6.32 -9.73 -15.71
N GLY A 165 7.51 -9.62 -16.30
CA GLY A 165 8.34 -8.41 -16.22
C GLY A 165 9.17 -8.27 -14.95
N SER A 166 9.11 -9.23 -14.01
CA SER A 166 9.87 -9.20 -12.74
C SER A 166 11.38 -9.00 -12.91
N SER A 167 11.97 -9.55 -13.97
CA SER A 167 13.41 -9.38 -14.28
C SER A 167 13.85 -7.92 -14.45
N LEU A 168 12.92 -6.99 -14.73
CA LEU A 168 13.22 -5.56 -14.83
C LEU A 168 13.53 -4.90 -13.48
N PHE A 169 13.20 -5.57 -12.37
CA PHE A 169 13.45 -5.11 -11.01
C PHE A 169 14.73 -5.73 -10.41
N MET A 170 15.50 -6.49 -11.18
CA MET A 170 16.78 -7.03 -10.73
C MET A 170 17.85 -5.94 -10.70
N GLY A 171 18.80 -6.06 -9.76
CA GLY A 171 19.90 -5.10 -9.60
C GLY A 171 19.54 -3.95 -8.65
N THR A 172 20.31 -2.87 -8.74
CA THR A 172 20.11 -1.67 -7.92
C THR A 172 19.30 -0.65 -8.71
N HIS A 173 18.27 -0.09 -8.07
CA HIS A 173 17.38 0.91 -8.66
C HIS A 173 17.28 2.13 -7.76
N ASP A 174 17.18 3.31 -8.36
CA ASP A 174 16.63 4.46 -7.64
C ASP A 174 15.13 4.24 -7.44
N ILE A 175 14.58 4.66 -6.30
CA ILE A 175 13.15 4.50 -6.02
C ILE A 175 12.26 5.18 -7.08
N ALA A 176 12.76 6.23 -7.74
CA ALA A 176 12.07 6.91 -8.84
C ALA A 176 12.00 6.06 -10.12
N ASP A 177 12.81 5.02 -10.27
CA ASP A 177 12.78 4.13 -11.43
C ASP A 177 11.68 3.07 -11.32
N ILE A 178 11.33 2.63 -10.11
CA ILE A 178 10.25 1.67 -9.85
C ILE A 178 8.93 2.09 -10.54
N PRO A 179 8.37 3.30 -10.32
CA PRO A 179 7.12 3.68 -10.97
C PRO A 179 7.27 3.87 -12.48
N LYS A 180 8.47 4.21 -12.99
CA LYS A 180 8.73 4.29 -14.45
C LYS A 180 8.69 2.92 -15.11
N ILE A 181 9.27 1.89 -14.45
CA ILE A 181 9.22 0.50 -14.91
C ILE A 181 7.78 0.00 -14.93
N ILE A 182 7.04 0.21 -13.83
CA ILE A 182 5.61 -0.16 -13.74
C ILE A 182 4.80 0.54 -14.84
N ALA A 183 4.98 1.84 -15.02
CA ALA A 183 4.27 2.60 -16.03
C ALA A 183 4.54 2.08 -17.45
N ARG A 184 5.80 1.76 -17.77
CA ARG A 184 6.16 1.14 -19.06
C ARG A 184 5.46 -0.19 -19.26
N LEU A 185 5.43 -1.06 -18.25
CA LEU A 185 4.74 -2.35 -18.31
C LEU A 185 3.23 -2.22 -18.49
N LEU A 186 2.64 -1.14 -17.96
CA LEU A 186 1.23 -0.79 -18.14
C LEU A 186 0.95 -0.03 -19.45
N ASN A 187 1.95 0.15 -20.33
CA ASN A 187 1.88 0.93 -21.57
C ASN A 187 1.56 2.42 -21.39
N PHE A 188 1.93 3.01 -20.25
CA PHE A 188 1.91 4.45 -20.04
C PHE A 188 3.18 5.10 -20.62
N ASN A 189 3.11 5.46 -21.91
CA ASN A 189 4.27 5.94 -22.67
C ASN A 189 4.82 7.32 -22.29
N ASN A 190 4.06 8.13 -21.54
CA ASN A 190 4.43 9.51 -21.17
C ASN A 190 4.59 9.68 -19.64
N PHE A 191 5.03 8.67 -18.90
CA PHE A 191 5.17 8.74 -17.45
C PHE A 191 6.62 9.02 -16.98
N PRO A 192 6.84 9.91 -15.99
CA PRO A 192 5.85 10.82 -15.42
C PRO A 192 5.58 11.97 -16.42
N THR A 193 4.32 12.33 -16.62
CA THR A 193 4.00 13.58 -17.33
C THR A 193 4.13 14.70 -16.31
N PRO A 194 5.09 15.63 -16.44
CA PRO A 194 5.11 16.79 -15.56
C PRO A 194 3.80 17.53 -15.73
N LEU A 195 3.07 17.75 -14.64
CA LEU A 195 1.93 18.64 -14.68
C LEU A 195 2.46 20.00 -15.15
N LYS A 196 1.98 20.49 -16.30
CA LYS A 196 2.18 21.91 -16.64
C LYS A 196 1.69 22.68 -15.42
N ALA A 197 2.54 23.49 -14.80
CA ALA A 197 2.22 24.20 -13.57
C ALA A 197 0.83 24.83 -13.70
N ALA A 198 -0.17 24.22 -13.05
CA ALA A 198 -1.46 24.84 -12.88
C ALA A 198 -1.19 26.00 -11.95
N ARG A 199 -0.98 27.20 -12.50
CA ARG A 199 -0.81 28.42 -11.70
C ARG A 199 -1.99 28.51 -10.75
N PRO A 200 -1.80 28.45 -9.42
CA PRO A 200 -2.81 28.95 -8.52
C PRO A 200 -2.54 30.45 -8.41
N VAL A 201 -3.17 31.26 -9.27
CA VAL A 201 -3.44 32.63 -8.84
C VAL A 201 -4.67 32.53 -7.95
N LEU A 202 -4.43 32.22 -6.68
CA LEU A 202 -5.34 32.65 -5.63
C LEU A 202 -5.35 34.18 -5.72
N GLN A 203 -6.37 34.73 -6.37
CA GLN A 203 -6.66 36.16 -6.22
C GLN A 203 -6.94 36.39 -4.73
N PRO A 204 -6.33 37.40 -4.09
CA PRO A 204 -6.74 37.82 -2.78
C PRO A 204 -8.23 38.17 -2.85
N ALA A 205 -9.02 37.65 -1.91
CA ALA A 205 -10.38 38.12 -1.70
C ALA A 205 -10.35 39.65 -1.58
N GLY A 206 -11.31 40.30 -2.23
CA GLY A 206 -11.39 41.74 -2.37
C GLY A 206 -11.33 42.51 -1.05
N GLN A 207 -10.94 43.77 -1.20
CA GLN A 207 -10.95 44.84 -0.20
C GLN A 207 -12.30 44.99 0.50
#